data_AF-A0A2D8HHF3-F1
#
_entry.id   AF-A0A2D8HHF3-F1
#
_cell.length_a   1.000
_cell.length_b   1.000
_cell.length_c   1.000
_cell.angle_alpha   90.00
_cell.angle_beta   90.00
_cell.angle_gamma   90.00
#
_symmetry.space_group_name_H-M   'P 1'
#
loop_
_entity.id
_entity.type
_entity.pdbx_description
1 polymer ?
#
loop_
_entity_poly.entity_id
_entity_poly.type
_entity_poly.pdbx_seq_one_letter_code
_entity_poly.pdbx_strand_id
1 'polypeptide(L)'
;MDSSTISTSPAPEGLSASCADPIINPEDVKWAARRYILIYGEEAPDVAQSQVTHLDQQGKIRVAEMFDRIRHECARLLKQSEKLLIHPIN
;
A
#
# COMPACT_ATOMS: atom_id res chain seq x y z
N MET A 1 38.57 -33.51 20.73
CA MET A 1 38.02 -32.97 21.99
C MET A 1 38.94 -31.83 22.39
N ASP A 2 38.63 -30.55 22.30
CA ASP A 2 37.38 -29.84 22.01
C ASP A 2 37.71 -28.38 21.63
N SER A 3 36.72 -27.72 21.04
CA SER A 3 36.46 -26.28 21.15
C SER A 3 37.34 -25.32 20.33
N SER A 4 36.96 -25.14 19.07
CA SER A 4 37.05 -23.82 18.42
C SER A 4 35.64 -23.27 18.26
N THR A 5 35.23 -22.43 19.21
CA THR A 5 33.97 -21.69 19.19
C THR A 5 34.10 -20.57 18.16
N ILE A 6 33.63 -20.80 16.94
CA ILE A 6 33.41 -19.72 15.96
C ILE A 6 32.18 -18.96 16.43
N SER A 7 32.40 -17.79 17.02
CA SER A 7 31.34 -16.82 17.33
C SER A 7 30.96 -16.12 16.02
N THR A 8 29.98 -16.70 15.31
CA THR A 8 29.35 -16.04 14.17
C THR A 8 28.50 -14.89 14.71
N SER A 9 28.97 -13.67 14.44
CA SER A 9 28.27 -12.40 14.68
C SER A 9 26.83 -12.46 14.16
N PRO A 10 25.80 -11.98 14.90
CA PRO A 10 24.48 -11.77 14.32
C PRO A 10 24.61 -10.59 13.34
N ALA A 11 24.56 -10.87 12.05
CA ALA A 11 24.34 -9.85 11.04
C ALA A 11 23.02 -9.11 11.38
N PRO A 12 22.98 -7.77 11.28
CA PRO A 12 21.78 -7.03 11.61
C PRO A 12 20.74 -7.30 10.52
N GLU A 13 19.68 -8.04 10.87
CA GLU A 13 18.46 -8.13 10.06
C GLU A 13 17.66 -6.83 10.19
N GLY A 14 18.29 -5.73 9.80
CA GLY A 14 17.66 -4.48 9.42
C GLY A 14 17.44 -4.46 7.91
N LEU A 15 16.90 -5.55 7.35
CA LEU A 15 16.38 -5.53 5.99
C LEU A 15 15.07 -4.75 6.02
N SER A 16 15.19 -3.42 5.95
CA SER A 16 14.11 -2.59 5.44
C SER A 16 13.83 -3.05 4.02
N ALA A 17 13.00 -4.08 3.91
CA ALA A 17 12.41 -4.49 2.67
C ALA A 17 11.52 -3.31 2.24
N SER A 18 12.12 -2.38 1.51
CA SER A 18 11.53 -1.96 0.25
C SER A 18 11.25 -3.23 -0.55
N CYS A 19 10.22 -3.98 -0.14
CA CYS A 19 9.56 -4.96 -0.96
C CYS A 19 8.77 -4.12 -1.97
N ALA A 20 9.52 -3.49 -2.87
CA ALA A 20 8.97 -2.96 -4.08
C ALA A 20 8.45 -4.19 -4.81
N ASP A 21 7.16 -4.46 -4.63
CA ASP A 21 6.49 -5.53 -5.33
C ASP A 21 6.78 -5.33 -6.82
N PRO A 22 7.51 -6.25 -7.48
CA PRO A 22 7.91 -6.09 -8.86
C PRO A 22 6.71 -6.12 -9.82
N ILE A 23 5.52 -6.49 -9.34
CA ILE A 23 4.31 -6.65 -10.14
C ILE A 23 3.43 -5.40 -10.07
N ILE A 24 3.35 -4.72 -8.93
CA ILE A 24 2.50 -3.54 -8.74
C ILE A 24 3.36 -2.34 -8.36
N ASN A 25 3.61 -1.49 -9.35
CA ASN A 25 4.38 -0.25 -9.19
C ASN A 25 3.64 0.75 -8.28
N PRO A 26 4.27 1.23 -7.19
CA PRO A 26 3.68 2.21 -6.29
C PRO A 26 3.25 3.52 -6.98
N GLU A 27 3.95 3.97 -8.02
CA GLU A 27 3.59 5.21 -8.72
C GLU A 27 2.29 5.07 -9.52
N ASP A 28 2.05 3.90 -10.11
CA ASP A 28 0.81 3.61 -10.81
C ASP A 28 -0.37 3.54 -9.83
N VAL A 29 -0.16 2.98 -8.62
CA VAL A 29 -1.15 2.98 -7.55
C VAL A 29 -1.47 4.40 -7.10
N LYS A 30 -0.47 5.26 -6.90
CA LYS A 30 -0.66 6.68 -6.55
C LYS A 30 -1.43 7.43 -7.62
N TRP A 31 -1.08 7.23 -8.89
CA TRP A 31 -1.78 7.85 -10.00
C TRP A 31 -3.24 7.37 -10.07
N ALA A 32 -3.46 6.05 -9.96
CA ALA A 32 -4.79 5.45 -9.97
C ALA A 32 -5.65 5.96 -8.80
N ALA A 33 -5.11 6.01 -7.58
CA ALA A 33 -5.79 6.52 -6.40
C ALA A 33 -6.23 7.98 -6.55
N ARG A 34 -5.37 8.85 -7.09
CA ARG A 34 -5.74 10.25 -7.39
C ARG A 34 -6.90 10.34 -8.37
N ARG A 35 -6.90 9.51 -9.43
CA ARG A 35 -8.02 9.47 -10.37
C ARG A 35 -9.29 8.91 -9.76
N TYR A 36 -9.16 7.90 -8.89
CA TYR A 36 -10.29 7.31 -8.19
C TYR A 36 -10.96 8.34 -7.28
N ILE A 37 -10.18 9.09 -6.49
CA ILE A 37 -10.67 10.21 -5.68
C ILE A 37 -11.35 11.27 -6.56
N LEU A 38 -10.79 11.59 -7.74
CA LEU A 38 -11.41 12.56 -8.64
C LEU A 38 -12.80 12.12 -9.14
N ILE A 39 -13.02 10.82 -9.30
CA ILE A 39 -14.28 10.26 -9.80
C ILE A 39 -15.31 10.08 -8.67
N TYR A 40 -14.87 9.53 -7.53
CA TYR A 40 -15.76 9.08 -6.45
C TYR A 40 -15.69 9.94 -5.19
N GLY A 41 -14.81 10.95 -5.15
CA GLY A 41 -14.66 11.83 -3.99
C GLY A 41 -14.19 11.09 -2.75
N GLU A 42 -14.81 11.42 -1.61
CA GLU A 42 -14.53 10.82 -0.30
C GLU A 42 -14.92 9.34 -0.20
N GLU A 43 -15.87 8.89 -1.03
CA GLU A 43 -16.32 7.50 -1.09
C GLU A 43 -15.33 6.58 -1.83
N ALA A 44 -14.28 7.14 -2.44
CA ALA A 44 -13.32 6.38 -3.26
C ALA A 44 -12.73 5.13 -2.56
N PRO A 45 -12.37 5.14 -1.26
CA PRO A 45 -11.92 3.93 -0.57
C PRO A 45 -13.00 2.84 -0.49
N ASP A 46 -14.24 3.21 -0.20
CA ASP A 46 -15.35 2.24 -0.04
C ASP A 46 -15.74 1.64 -1.39
N VAL A 47 -15.76 2.46 -2.45
CA VAL A 47 -15.96 1.99 -3.82
C VAL A 47 -14.83 1.03 -4.21
N ALA A 48 -13.57 1.36 -3.92
CA ALA A 48 -12.45 0.44 -4.19
C ALA A 48 -12.58 -0.86 -3.39
N GLN A 49 -13.01 -0.82 -2.12
CA GLN A 49 -13.27 -2.01 -1.32
C GLN A 49 -14.34 -2.92 -1.94
N SER A 50 -15.41 -2.34 -2.50
CA SER A 50 -16.44 -3.13 -3.19
C SER A 50 -15.87 -3.88 -4.40
N GLN A 51 -14.94 -3.26 -5.13
CA GLN A 51 -14.24 -3.91 -6.26
C GLN A 51 -13.32 -5.03 -5.79
N VAL A 52 -12.60 -4.86 -4.66
CA VAL A 52 -11.80 -5.95 -4.06
C VAL A 52 -12.68 -7.16 -3.81
N THR A 53 -13.79 -6.98 -3.08
CA THR A 53 -14.71 -8.07 -2.75
C THR A 53 -15.29 -8.74 -4.00
N HIS A 54 -15.66 -7.96 -5.02
CA HIS A 54 -16.18 -8.50 -6.26
C HIS A 54 -15.14 -9.32 -7.05
N LEU A 55 -13.90 -8.83 -7.13
CA LEU A 55 -12.81 -9.48 -7.86
C LEU A 55 -12.32 -10.75 -7.15
N ASP A 56 -12.29 -10.74 -5.82
CA ASP A 56 -11.98 -11.92 -5.02
C ASP A 56 -13.02 -13.04 -5.21
N GLN A 57 -14.30 -12.70 -5.22
CA GLN A 57 -15.38 -13.66 -5.52
C GLN A 57 -15.25 -14.28 -6.91
N GLN A 58 -14.63 -13.57 -7.87
CA GLN A 58 -14.34 -14.04 -9.21
C GLN A 58 -13.00 -14.79 -9.33
N GLY A 59 -12.23 -14.92 -8.23
CA GLY A 59 -10.90 -15.51 -8.23
C GLY A 59 -9.83 -14.65 -8.92
N LYS A 60 -10.09 -13.36 -9.16
CA LYS A 60 -9.15 -12.43 -9.81
C LYS A 60 -8.22 -11.79 -8.78
N ILE A 61 -7.52 -12.63 -8.02
CA ILE A 61 -6.75 -12.25 -6.82
C ILE A 61 -5.75 -11.12 -7.09
N ARG A 62 -5.00 -11.18 -8.20
CA ARG A 62 -4.02 -10.12 -8.54
C ARG A 62 -4.66 -8.75 -8.76
N VAL A 63 -5.83 -8.72 -9.40
CA VAL A 63 -6.54 -7.46 -9.66
C VAL A 63 -7.17 -6.95 -8.38
N ALA A 64 -7.71 -7.84 -7.55
CA ALA A 64 -8.22 -7.52 -6.22
C ALA A 64 -7.14 -6.89 -5.34
N GLU A 65 -5.92 -7.45 -5.33
CA GLU A 65 -4.78 -6.90 -4.59
C GLU A 65 -4.40 -5.49 -5.06
N MET A 66 -4.43 -5.24 -6.37
CA MET A 66 -4.18 -3.89 -6.91
C MET A 66 -5.25 -2.89 -6.44
N PHE A 67 -6.52 -3.29 -6.44
CA PHE A 67 -7.62 -2.46 -5.91
C PHE A 67 -7.49 -2.22 -4.41
N ASP A 68 -7.02 -3.20 -3.63
CA ASP A 68 -6.82 -3.03 -2.20
C ASP A 68 -5.68 -2.02 -1.92
N ARG A 69 -4.62 -2.01 -2.74
CA ARG A 69 -3.57 -0.98 -2.64
C ARG A 69 -4.08 0.40 -3.03
N ILE A 70 -4.90 0.50 -4.08
CA ILE A 70 -5.56 1.76 -4.46
C ILE A 70 -6.45 2.26 -3.31
N ARG A 71 -7.23 1.38 -2.68
CA ARG A 71 -8.06 1.71 -1.52
C ARG A 71 -7.24 2.33 -0.39
N HIS A 72 -6.15 1.68 0.00
CA HIS A 72 -5.28 2.19 1.06
C HIS A 72 -4.67 3.55 0.70
N GLU A 73 -4.24 3.72 -0.55
CA GLU A 73 -3.66 4.99 -1.02
C GLU A 73 -4.70 6.11 -1.09
N CYS A 74 -5.94 5.80 -1.49
CA CYS A 74 -7.06 6.75 -1.42
C CYS A 74 -7.28 7.22 0.02
N ALA A 75 -7.39 6.30 0.98
CA ALA A 75 -7.59 6.62 2.39
C ALA A 75 -6.43 7.47 2.95
N ARG A 76 -5.19 7.15 2.56
CA ARG A 76 -4.00 7.90 2.96
C ARG A 76 -4.03 9.34 2.43
N LEU A 77 -4.38 9.53 1.17
CA LEU A 77 -4.45 10.85 0.53
C LEU A 77 -5.57 11.71 1.11
N LEU A 78 -6.76 11.14 1.34
CA LEU A 78 -7.89 11.85 1.94
C LEU A 78 -7.55 12.30 3.37
N LYS A 79 -7.02 11.41 4.21
CA LYS A 79 -6.54 11.75 5.55
C LYS A 79 -5.45 12.84 5.52
N GLN A 80 -4.56 12.80 4.54
CA GLN A 80 -3.54 13.84 4.37
C GLN A 80 -4.18 15.19 4.00
N SER A 81 -5.21 15.19 3.14
CA SER A 81 -5.93 16.41 2.78
C SER A 81 -6.66 17.02 3.98
N GLU A 82 -7.33 16.23 4.80
CA GLU A 82 -7.96 16.67 6.05
C GLU A 82 -6.94 17.31 6.99
N LYS A 83 -5.76 16.68 7.14
CA LYS A 83 -4.68 17.23 7.97
C LYS A 83 -4.21 18.59 7.46
N LEU A 84 -4.11 18.79 6.15
CA LEU A 84 -3.70 20.06 5.55
C LEU A 84 -4.78 21.15 5.68
N LEU A 85 -6.06 20.78 5.74
CA LEU A 85 -7.14 21.72 6.05
C LEU A 85 -7.03 22.24 7.50
N ILE A 86 -6.65 21.38 8.44
CA ILE A 86 -6.46 21.75 9.85
C ILE A 86 -5.14 22.49 10.08
N HIS A 87 -4.08 22.05 9.40
CA HIS A 87 -2.72 22.57 9.52
C HIS A 87 -2.17 22.93 8.13
N PRO A 88 -2.55 24.09 7.59
CA PRO A 88 -2.04 24.54 6.30
C PRO A 88 -0.52 24.74 6.41
N ILE A 89 0.21 24.21 5.42
CA ILE A 89 1.64 24.46 5.29
C ILE A 89 1.79 25.83 4.61
N ASN A 90 2.19 26.84 5.38
CA ASN A 90 2.55 28.17 4.89
C ASN A 90 4.06 28.30 4.76
#